data_AF-A0A2G9N130-F1
#
_entry.id   AF-A0A2G9N130-F1
#
_cell.length_a   1.000
_cell.length_b   1.000
_cell.length_c   1.000
_cell.angle_alpha   90.00
_cell.angle_beta   90.00
_cell.angle_gamma   90.00
#
_symmetry.space_group_name_H-M   'P 1'
#
loop_
_entity.id
_entity.type
_entity.pdbx_description
1 polymer ?
#
loop_
_entity_poly.entity_id
_entity_poly.type
_entity_poly.pdbx_seq_one_letter_code
_entity_poly.pdbx_strand_id
1 'polypeptide(L)'
;MKKFTLFLISILLLAGFVSAGYEGPSTVPEGASWVFSFNVSSGTEYTVTLGGNEIVKVFSSGAVVPLSKDVIGSSVFGGDLVVHHAGLSEGTYTVSINGSDSKEITVVPLVNESEILSSVNSKVDSKLSELDGFEQSLKNLEVDGKEFFRRINENTDNLSSFNSQIDSVQSDLSTVKSDVASLDSRVNETLNTKTASLEERLSVIEGIENERQAAKLAEEEAKKISPVTGFVTAAQGLALPIGAVLVVALVVVLAFIVKSKLPEFTEGIYGPEKDEHNLPVSYKDEAIADEIVSGGKWKFPERD
;
A
#
# COMPACT_ATOMS: atom_id res chain seq x y z
N MET A 1 52.81 -8.49 34.40
CA MET A 1 51.79 -9.49 34.71
C MET A 1 52.49 -10.80 34.98
N LYS A 2 52.54 -11.19 36.26
CA LYS A 2 53.12 -12.45 36.76
C LYS A 2 51.94 -13.41 36.94
N LYS A 3 51.85 -14.49 36.17
CA LYS A 3 51.03 -15.70 36.37
C LYS A 3 51.09 -16.57 35.10
N PHE A 4 52.23 -17.22 34.88
CA PHE A 4 52.35 -18.36 33.95
C PHE A 4 53.31 -19.38 34.57
N THR A 5 53.09 -19.66 35.85
CA THR A 5 53.91 -20.54 36.68
C THR A 5 52.97 -21.50 37.41
N LEU A 6 52.24 -22.33 36.68
CA LEU A 6 51.47 -23.46 37.25
C LEU A 6 50.89 -24.36 36.14
N PHE A 7 51.75 -24.93 35.30
CA PHE A 7 51.42 -26.12 34.49
C PHE A 7 52.43 -27.23 34.76
N LEU A 8 52.80 -27.36 36.04
CA LEU A 8 53.56 -28.46 36.61
C LEU A 8 52.73 -28.90 37.83
N ILE A 9 52.48 -30.20 37.99
CA ILE A 9 51.66 -30.84 39.03
C ILE A 9 50.19 -31.03 38.62
N SER A 10 49.92 -32.10 37.88
CA SER A 10 48.82 -33.07 38.15
C SER A 10 48.69 -34.10 37.01
N ILE A 11 49.68 -34.98 36.88
CA ILE A 11 49.44 -36.34 36.37
C ILE A 11 50.09 -37.26 37.40
N LEU A 12 49.46 -37.32 38.56
CA LEU A 12 49.71 -38.31 39.61
C LEU A 12 48.37 -38.98 39.88
N LEU A 13 48.08 -40.02 39.11
CA LEU A 13 47.02 -40.98 39.44
C LEU A 13 47.52 -42.35 39.02
N LEU A 14 48.21 -42.99 39.98
CA LEU A 14 48.43 -44.42 40.03
C LEU A 14 47.07 -45.12 39.92
N ALA A 15 46.87 -45.90 38.86
CA ALA A 15 45.88 -46.96 38.82
C ALA A 15 46.65 -48.26 38.52
N GLY A 16 46.91 -49.03 39.57
CA GLY A 16 47.62 -50.29 39.46
C GLY A 16 46.80 -51.35 38.76
N PHE A 17 47.46 -52.12 37.88
CA PHE A 17 47.08 -53.49 37.56
C PHE A 17 48.34 -54.31 37.30
N VAL A 18 48.33 -55.51 37.89
CA VAL A 18 49.43 -56.45 37.96
C VAL A 18 49.57 -57.17 36.62
N SER A 19 50.43 -56.66 35.76
CA SER A 19 51.05 -57.40 34.66
C SER A 19 52.40 -56.74 34.39
N ALA A 20 53.45 -57.52 34.13
CA ALA A 20 54.71 -56.97 33.61
C ALA A 20 54.37 -56.10 32.39
N GLY A 21 54.45 -54.79 32.54
CA GLY A 21 53.75 -53.88 31.65
C GLY A 21 54.31 -52.48 31.80
N TYR A 22 54.54 -51.85 30.66
CA TYR A 22 54.90 -50.45 30.58
C TYR A 22 53.86 -49.58 31.32
N GLU A 23 54.31 -48.75 32.24
CA GLU A 23 53.50 -47.71 32.88
C GLU A 23 54.04 -46.33 32.51
N GLY A 24 53.33 -45.59 31.67
CA GLY A 24 53.72 -44.26 31.25
C GLY A 24 52.67 -43.60 30.36
N PRO A 25 52.82 -42.30 30.06
CA PRO A 25 51.87 -41.58 29.22
C PRO A 25 51.90 -42.10 27.78
N SER A 26 50.73 -42.29 27.17
CA SER A 26 50.60 -42.59 25.74
C SER A 26 50.85 -41.38 24.85
N THR A 27 50.84 -40.17 25.42
CA THR A 27 51.00 -38.92 24.68
C THR A 27 51.79 -37.92 25.50
N VAL A 28 52.78 -37.28 24.89
CA VAL A 28 53.63 -36.25 25.53
C VAL A 28 53.76 -35.02 24.64
N PRO A 29 53.81 -33.80 25.17
CA PRO A 29 54.10 -32.63 24.36
C PRO A 29 55.54 -32.65 23.83
N GLU A 30 55.73 -32.13 22.63
CA GLU A 30 57.06 -31.92 22.03
C GLU A 30 57.96 -31.13 22.97
N GLY A 31 59.20 -31.59 23.14
CA GLY A 31 60.18 -30.94 24.01
C GLY A 31 59.94 -31.12 25.51
N ALA A 32 58.82 -31.70 25.95
CA ALA A 32 58.54 -31.90 27.38
C ALA A 32 59.38 -33.02 27.99
N SER A 33 59.63 -32.92 29.30
CA SER A 33 60.13 -34.05 30.09
C SER A 33 58.97 -34.94 30.55
N TRP A 34 59.21 -36.23 30.57
CA TRP A 34 58.20 -37.24 30.91
C TRP A 34 58.84 -38.44 31.59
N VAL A 35 58.02 -39.26 32.23
CA VAL A 35 58.45 -40.41 33.04
C VAL A 35 57.66 -41.62 32.63
N PHE A 36 58.32 -42.77 32.56
CA PHE A 36 57.70 -44.06 32.40
C PHE A 36 58.42 -45.10 33.25
N SER A 37 57.78 -46.24 33.45
CA SER A 37 58.36 -47.34 34.19
C SER A 37 58.05 -48.70 33.59
N PHE A 38 58.90 -49.67 33.93
CA PHE A 38 58.78 -51.07 33.55
C PHE A 38 58.97 -51.96 34.77
N ASN A 39 58.14 -52.98 34.91
CA ASN A 39 58.40 -54.02 35.91
C ASN A 39 59.56 -54.91 35.46
N VAL A 40 60.61 -54.99 36.28
CA VAL A 40 61.85 -55.73 36.05
C VAL A 40 62.11 -56.73 37.17
N SER A 41 62.48 -57.96 36.82
CA SER A 41 62.83 -58.98 37.81
C SER A 41 64.26 -58.82 38.30
N SER A 42 64.48 -58.92 39.60
CA SER A 42 65.82 -58.85 40.19
C SER A 42 66.75 -59.91 39.61
N GLY A 43 68.03 -59.58 39.40
CA GLY A 43 69.04 -60.53 38.95
C GLY A 43 69.10 -60.75 37.42
N THR A 44 68.25 -60.07 36.65
CA THR A 44 68.23 -60.15 35.17
C THR A 44 68.74 -58.86 34.55
N GLU A 45 69.41 -58.95 33.40
CA GLU A 45 69.86 -57.80 32.62
C GLU A 45 68.73 -57.31 31.69
N TYR A 46 68.52 -55.99 31.66
CA TYR A 46 67.50 -55.36 30.82
C TYR A 46 68.08 -54.20 30.03
N THR A 47 67.67 -54.09 28.76
CA THR A 47 67.91 -52.92 27.91
C THR A 47 66.58 -52.31 27.53
N VAL A 48 66.41 -51.02 27.84
CA VAL A 48 65.28 -50.22 27.40
C VAL A 48 65.66 -49.49 26.11
N THR A 49 64.80 -49.60 25.10
CA THR A 49 64.92 -48.85 23.85
C THR A 49 63.77 -47.88 23.66
N LEU A 50 64.04 -46.76 22.97
CA LEU A 50 63.06 -45.77 22.55
C LEU A 50 63.29 -45.45 21.08
N GLY A 51 62.29 -45.72 20.24
CA GLY A 51 62.43 -45.58 18.78
C GLY A 51 63.54 -46.44 18.20
N GLY A 52 63.83 -47.58 18.82
CA GLY A 52 64.92 -48.48 18.44
C GLY A 52 66.31 -48.12 18.99
N ASN A 53 66.47 -46.98 19.67
CA ASN A 53 67.75 -46.60 20.29
C ASN A 53 67.79 -47.04 21.74
N GLU A 54 68.91 -47.64 22.19
CA GLU A 54 69.11 -47.99 23.60
C GLU A 54 69.23 -46.73 24.46
N ILE A 55 68.38 -46.59 25.48
CA ILE A 55 68.34 -45.40 26.33
C ILE A 55 68.75 -45.68 27.77
N VAL A 56 68.49 -46.89 28.29
CA VAL A 56 68.86 -47.30 29.66
C VAL A 56 69.22 -48.77 29.68
N LYS A 57 70.25 -49.13 30.46
CA LYS A 57 70.64 -50.51 30.71
C LYS A 57 70.64 -50.82 32.21
N VAL A 58 70.02 -51.92 32.60
CA VAL A 58 69.98 -52.45 33.97
C VAL A 58 70.78 -53.74 34.02
N PHE A 59 71.77 -53.82 34.90
CA PHE A 59 72.58 -55.02 35.09
C PHE A 59 71.96 -55.96 36.13
N SER A 60 72.34 -57.25 36.10
CA SER A 60 71.91 -58.24 37.10
C SER A 60 72.25 -57.87 38.55
N SER A 61 73.24 -56.99 38.76
CA SER A 61 73.58 -56.41 40.08
C SER A 61 72.57 -55.38 40.60
N GLY A 62 71.60 -54.96 39.76
CA GLY A 62 70.68 -53.86 40.04
C GLY A 62 71.22 -52.47 39.66
N ALA A 63 72.46 -52.38 39.18
CA ALA A 63 73.02 -51.12 38.69
C ALA A 63 72.28 -50.66 37.43
N VAL A 64 71.90 -49.37 37.39
CA VAL A 64 71.22 -48.74 36.26
C VAL A 64 72.16 -47.73 35.62
N VAL A 65 72.33 -47.82 34.30
CA VAL A 65 73.21 -46.93 33.53
C VAL A 65 72.38 -46.28 32.41
N PRO A 66 72.23 -44.95 32.41
CA PRO A 66 71.65 -44.23 31.28
C PRO A 66 72.62 -44.29 30.10
N LEU A 67 72.09 -44.64 28.92
CA LEU A 67 72.85 -44.73 27.66
C LEU A 67 72.57 -43.55 26.72
N SER A 68 71.43 -42.88 26.88
CA SER A 68 71.10 -41.66 26.14
C SER A 68 71.32 -40.41 26.98
N LYS A 69 71.81 -39.34 26.35
CA LYS A 69 71.92 -37.98 26.94
C LYS A 69 70.56 -37.38 27.30
N ASP A 70 69.49 -37.90 26.70
CA ASP A 70 68.13 -37.42 26.90
C ASP A 70 67.47 -38.10 28.10
N VAL A 71 68.12 -39.09 28.72
CA VAL A 71 67.71 -39.66 30.02
C VAL A 71 68.27 -38.81 31.15
N ILE A 72 67.39 -38.08 31.84
CA ILE A 72 67.75 -37.17 32.93
C ILE A 72 67.95 -37.93 34.24
N GLY A 73 67.27 -39.06 34.40
CA GLY A 73 67.35 -39.88 35.60
C GLY A 73 66.79 -41.27 35.37
N SER A 74 67.38 -42.28 36.02
CA SER A 74 66.84 -43.64 36.00
C SER A 74 67.19 -44.36 37.30
N SER A 75 66.27 -45.18 37.80
CA SER A 75 66.45 -45.93 39.04
C SER A 75 65.52 -47.14 39.07
N VAL A 76 65.98 -48.22 39.71
CA VAL A 76 65.12 -49.37 40.02
C VAL A 76 64.65 -49.27 41.47
N PHE A 77 63.34 -49.32 41.70
CA PHE A 77 62.75 -49.30 43.03
C PHE A 77 61.64 -50.35 43.12
N GLY A 78 61.71 -51.25 44.10
CA GLY A 78 60.64 -52.24 44.34
C GLY A 78 60.39 -53.23 43.19
N GLY A 79 61.33 -53.37 42.25
CA GLY A 79 61.14 -54.15 41.03
C GLY A 79 60.68 -53.33 39.83
N ASP A 80 60.52 -52.01 39.96
CA ASP A 80 60.15 -51.14 38.83
C ASP A 80 61.34 -50.27 38.42
N LEU A 81 61.72 -50.35 37.14
CA LEU A 81 62.65 -49.43 36.51
C LEU A 81 61.89 -48.16 36.13
N VAL A 82 62.20 -47.05 36.79
CA VAL A 82 61.67 -45.72 36.45
C VAL A 82 62.69 -44.97 35.61
N VAL A 83 62.25 -44.41 34.48
CA VAL A 83 63.09 -43.63 33.56
C VAL A 83 62.48 -42.26 33.33
N HIS A 84 63.27 -41.22 33.55
CA HIS A 84 62.96 -39.83 33.25
C HIS A 84 63.63 -39.45 31.93
N HIS A 85 62.83 -39.17 30.90
CA HIS A 85 63.31 -38.79 29.57
C HIS A 85 62.95 -37.33 29.27
N ALA A 86 63.88 -36.58 28.68
CA ALA A 86 63.68 -35.22 28.21
C ALA A 86 63.44 -35.20 26.70
N GLY A 87 62.58 -34.31 26.24
CA GLY A 87 62.65 -33.72 24.90
C GLY A 87 62.65 -34.72 23.75
N LEU A 88 61.45 -35.10 23.31
CA LEU A 88 61.26 -35.73 22.00
C LEU A 88 60.73 -34.71 21.00
N SER A 89 61.14 -34.85 19.73
CA SER A 89 60.50 -34.16 18.60
C SER A 89 59.13 -34.77 18.32
N GLU A 90 58.27 -34.04 17.61
CA GLU A 90 56.99 -34.58 17.12
C GLU A 90 57.16 -35.95 16.41
N GLY A 91 56.31 -36.92 16.74
CA GLY A 91 56.35 -38.25 16.15
C GLY A 91 55.85 -39.36 17.07
N THR A 92 55.70 -40.57 16.53
CA THR A 92 55.36 -41.77 17.31
C THR A 92 56.62 -42.58 17.57
N TYR A 93 56.86 -42.90 18.84
CA TYR A 93 58.01 -43.67 19.28
C TYR A 93 57.57 -44.93 20.02
N THR A 94 58.25 -46.03 19.78
CA THR A 94 58.04 -47.27 20.54
C THR A 94 59.04 -47.33 21.68
N VAL A 95 58.56 -47.41 22.92
CA VAL A 95 59.38 -47.78 24.08
C VAL A 95 59.31 -49.29 24.23
N SER A 96 60.44 -49.96 24.39
CA SER A 96 60.44 -51.39 24.68
C SER A 96 61.52 -51.81 25.67
N ILE A 97 61.29 -52.91 26.38
CA ILE A 97 62.28 -53.54 27.27
C ILE A 97 62.57 -54.97 26.81
N ASN A 98 63.84 -55.28 26.53
CA ASN A 98 64.29 -56.58 26.01
C ASN A 98 63.45 -57.14 24.84
N GLY A 99 62.82 -56.27 24.05
CA GLY A 99 61.91 -56.62 22.95
C GLY A 99 60.64 -57.38 23.36
N SER A 100 60.34 -57.51 24.65
CA SER A 100 59.20 -58.30 25.14
C SER A 100 57.97 -57.44 25.36
N ASP A 101 58.09 -56.38 26.16
CA ASP A 101 57.02 -55.39 26.35
C ASP A 101 57.33 -54.16 25.52
N SER A 102 56.39 -53.74 24.68
CA SER A 102 56.51 -52.51 23.89
C SER A 102 55.24 -51.66 23.99
N LYS A 103 55.42 -50.34 24.02
CA LYS A 103 54.33 -49.36 24.00
C LYS A 103 54.67 -48.21 23.06
N GLU A 104 53.69 -47.81 22.25
CA GLU A 104 53.77 -46.60 21.45
C GLU A 104 53.42 -45.36 22.28
N ILE A 105 54.20 -44.30 22.06
CA ILE A 105 54.00 -42.97 22.61
C ILE A 105 53.97 -41.99 21.47
N THR A 106 52.95 -41.14 21.45
CA THR A 106 52.82 -40.07 20.46
C THR A 106 53.27 -38.74 21.05
N VAL A 107 54.24 -38.10 20.42
CA VAL A 107 54.71 -36.76 20.76
C VAL A 107 53.96 -35.77 19.89
N VAL A 108 53.20 -34.88 20.53
CA VAL A 108 52.35 -33.89 19.85
C VAL A 108 53.02 -32.53 19.85
N PRO A 109 52.95 -31.76 18.74
CA PRO A 109 53.61 -30.46 18.65
C PRO A 109 53.00 -29.48 19.64
N LEU A 110 53.82 -28.56 20.15
CA LEU A 110 53.30 -27.44 20.93
C LEU A 110 52.46 -26.55 20.01
N VAL A 111 51.20 -26.32 20.39
CA VAL A 111 50.27 -25.50 19.61
C VAL A 111 50.86 -24.11 19.39
N ASN A 112 50.94 -23.66 18.14
CA ASN A 112 51.44 -22.33 17.80
C ASN A 112 50.38 -21.26 18.14
N GLU A 113 50.48 -20.68 19.34
CA GLU A 113 49.56 -19.65 19.82
C GLU A 113 49.43 -18.47 18.85
N SER A 114 50.51 -18.10 18.15
CA SER A 114 50.51 -16.98 17.19
C SER A 114 49.59 -17.24 16.01
N GLU A 115 49.58 -18.48 15.50
CA GLU A 115 48.72 -18.88 14.38
C GLU A 115 47.25 -18.90 14.79
N ILE A 116 46.95 -19.40 15.99
CA ILE A 116 45.59 -19.37 16.54
C ILE A 116 45.10 -17.93 16.72
N LEU A 117 45.92 -17.07 17.34
CA LEU A 117 45.56 -15.68 17.56
C LEU A 117 45.34 -14.93 16.24
N SER A 118 46.18 -15.18 15.24
CA SER A 118 46.01 -14.63 13.89
C SER A 118 44.69 -15.07 13.24
N SER A 119 44.39 -16.38 13.29
CA SER A 119 43.13 -16.92 12.78
C SER A 119 41.92 -16.33 13.48
N VAL A 120 41.94 -16.27 14.82
CA VAL A 120 40.88 -15.69 15.63
C VAL A 120 40.68 -14.20 15.27
N ASN A 121 41.74 -13.41 15.18
CA ASN A 121 41.66 -12.00 14.82
C ASN A 121 41.05 -11.82 13.43
N SER A 122 41.50 -12.58 12.43
CA SER A 122 40.94 -12.49 11.08
C SER A 122 39.44 -12.81 11.04
N LYS A 123 38.99 -13.77 11.85
CA LYS A 123 37.58 -14.14 11.96
C LYS A 123 36.77 -13.07 12.68
N VAL A 124 37.34 -12.43 13.68
CA VAL A 124 36.73 -11.28 14.38
C VAL A 124 36.58 -10.10 13.42
N ASP A 125 37.63 -9.74 12.68
CA ASP A 125 37.61 -8.63 11.72
C ASP A 125 36.57 -8.86 10.61
N SER A 126 36.48 -10.10 10.10
CA SER A 126 35.44 -10.49 9.14
C SER A 126 34.04 -10.32 9.73
N LYS A 127 33.83 -10.71 11.00
CA LYS A 127 32.51 -10.59 11.65
C LYS A 127 32.14 -9.15 11.98
N LEU A 128 33.11 -8.30 12.31
CA LEU A 128 32.90 -6.87 12.47
C LEU A 128 32.49 -6.23 11.14
N SER A 129 33.15 -6.61 10.04
CA SER A 129 32.79 -6.11 8.70
C SER A 129 31.37 -6.54 8.27
N GLU A 130 30.96 -7.78 8.57
CA GLU A 130 29.59 -8.24 8.34
C GLU A 130 28.57 -7.44 9.17
N LEU A 131 28.91 -7.11 10.43
CA LEU A 131 28.06 -6.32 11.32
C LEU A 131 27.85 -4.90 10.80
N ASP A 132 28.91 -4.26 10.31
CA ASP A 132 28.83 -2.92 9.68
C ASP A 132 27.90 -2.95 8.46
N GLY A 133 27.98 -4.00 7.64
CA GLY A 133 27.10 -4.20 6.49
C GLY A 133 25.63 -4.40 6.90
N PHE A 134 25.39 -5.11 8.01
CA PHE A 134 24.05 -5.27 8.57
C PHE A 134 23.49 -3.95 9.11
N GLU A 135 24.31 -3.14 9.81
CA GLU A 135 23.89 -1.82 10.29
C GLU A 135 23.50 -0.89 9.14
N GLN A 136 24.27 -0.89 8.04
CA GLN A 136 23.94 -0.11 6.86
C GLN A 136 22.62 -0.57 6.22
N SER A 137 22.39 -1.88 6.15
CA SER A 137 21.14 -2.45 5.64
C SER A 137 19.94 -2.05 6.50
N LEU A 138 20.11 -2.00 7.82
CA LEU A 138 19.06 -1.58 8.75
C LEU A 138 18.73 -0.09 8.60
N LYS A 139 19.74 0.77 8.40
CA LYS A 139 19.53 2.20 8.09
C LYS A 139 18.76 2.40 6.79
N ASN A 140 19.09 1.65 5.74
CA ASN A 140 18.37 1.72 4.47
C ASN A 140 16.91 1.26 4.63
N LEU A 141 16.68 0.17 5.36
CA LEU A 141 15.33 -0.32 5.64
C LEU A 141 14.49 0.69 6.43
N GLU A 142 15.10 1.44 7.36
CA GLU A 142 14.41 2.52 8.09
C GLU A 142 13.98 3.65 7.14
N VAL A 143 14.84 4.03 6.19
CA VAL A 143 14.54 5.03 5.16
C VAL A 143 13.40 4.55 4.26
N ASP A 144 13.49 3.31 3.76
CA ASP A 144 12.45 2.70 2.92
C ASP A 144 11.12 2.60 3.66
N GLY A 145 11.15 2.26 4.95
CA GLY A 145 9.96 2.23 5.80
C GLY A 145 9.28 3.59 5.92
N LYS A 146 10.05 4.66 6.17
CA LYS A 146 9.53 6.04 6.22
C LYS A 146 8.90 6.45 4.90
N GLU A 147 9.57 6.14 3.79
CA GLU A 147 9.09 6.43 2.44
C GLU A 147 7.80 5.66 2.10
N PHE A 148 7.72 4.39 2.51
CA PHE A 148 6.51 3.58 2.36
C PHE A 148 5.32 4.18 3.10
N PHE A 149 5.48 4.56 4.37
CA PHE A 149 4.42 5.19 5.15
C PHE A 149 4.01 6.56 4.59
N ARG A 150 4.97 7.35 4.09
CA ARG A 150 4.67 8.61 3.39
C ARG A 150 3.74 8.38 2.20
N ARG A 151 4.03 7.39 1.35
CA ARG A 151 3.19 7.04 0.19
C ARG A 151 1.80 6.52 0.59
N ILE A 152 1.69 5.78 1.68
CA ILE A 152 0.39 5.35 2.21
C ILE A 152 -0.47 6.55 2.59
N ASN A 153 0.11 7.54 3.28
CA ASN A 153 -0.62 8.74 3.67
C ASN A 153 -1.07 9.55 2.46
N GLU A 154 -0.18 9.77 1.48
CA GLU A 154 -0.54 10.45 0.22
C GLU A 154 -1.66 9.74 -0.54
N ASN A 155 -1.62 8.41 -0.62
CA ASN A 155 -2.69 7.64 -1.25
C ASN A 155 -4.00 7.72 -0.48
N THR A 156 -3.95 7.77 0.85
CA THR A 156 -5.12 7.93 1.71
C THR A 156 -5.78 9.29 1.49
N ASP A 157 -4.99 10.35 1.43
CA ASP A 157 -5.46 11.71 1.14
C ASP A 157 -6.08 11.81 -0.27
N ASN A 158 -5.43 11.20 -1.27
CA ASN A 158 -5.95 11.13 -2.63
C ASN A 158 -7.29 10.39 -2.70
N LEU A 159 -7.43 9.28 -1.96
CA LEU A 159 -8.69 8.52 -1.92
C LEU A 159 -9.82 9.34 -1.28
N SER A 160 -9.53 10.07 -0.20
CA SER A 160 -10.48 10.98 0.44
C SER A 160 -10.94 12.09 -0.51
N SER A 161 -9.99 12.67 -1.26
CA SER A 161 -10.28 13.66 -2.30
C SER A 161 -11.18 13.09 -3.41
N PHE A 162 -10.87 11.89 -3.91
CA PHE A 162 -11.72 11.22 -4.90
C PHE A 162 -13.12 10.91 -4.37
N ASN A 163 -13.25 10.49 -3.11
CA ASN A 163 -14.56 10.25 -2.53
C ASN A 163 -15.41 11.53 -2.50
N SER A 164 -14.80 12.65 -2.11
CA SER A 164 -15.47 13.96 -2.10
C SER A 164 -15.88 14.41 -3.51
N GLN A 165 -15.06 14.11 -4.53
CA GLN A 165 -15.42 14.38 -5.93
C GLN A 165 -16.58 13.52 -6.41
N ILE A 166 -16.62 12.24 -6.02
CA ILE A 166 -17.74 11.33 -6.34
C ILE A 166 -19.04 11.84 -5.72
N ASP A 167 -19.00 12.27 -4.44
CA ASP A 167 -20.16 12.83 -3.75
C ASP A 167 -20.69 14.08 -4.49
N SER A 168 -19.79 14.95 -4.95
CA SER A 168 -20.14 16.13 -5.75
C SER A 168 -20.81 15.74 -7.07
N VAL A 169 -20.22 14.81 -7.82
CA VAL A 169 -20.77 14.34 -9.11
C VAL A 169 -22.13 13.68 -8.92
N GLN A 170 -22.33 12.93 -7.83
CA GLN A 170 -23.61 12.31 -7.51
C GLN A 170 -24.69 13.35 -7.17
N SER A 171 -24.31 14.44 -6.48
CA SER A 171 -25.19 15.58 -6.26
C SER A 171 -25.57 16.27 -7.57
N ASP A 172 -24.58 16.57 -8.43
CA ASP A 172 -24.82 17.20 -9.73
C ASP A 172 -25.73 16.35 -10.62
N LEU A 173 -25.51 15.03 -10.65
CA LEU A 173 -26.36 14.10 -11.38
C LEU A 173 -27.81 14.11 -10.87
N SER A 174 -28.01 14.23 -9.56
CA SER A 174 -29.34 14.31 -8.96
C SER A 174 -30.07 15.60 -9.36
N THR A 175 -29.35 16.73 -9.39
CA THR A 175 -29.87 18.01 -9.89
C THR A 175 -30.25 17.91 -11.36
N VAL A 176 -29.35 17.43 -12.22
CA VAL A 176 -29.62 17.26 -13.66
C VAL A 176 -30.83 16.36 -13.89
N LYS A 177 -30.97 15.27 -13.13
CA LYS A 177 -32.15 14.38 -13.21
C LYS A 177 -33.45 15.12 -12.87
N SER A 178 -33.42 15.98 -11.85
CA SER A 178 -34.57 16.82 -11.48
C SER A 178 -34.90 17.84 -12.58
N ASP A 179 -33.89 18.50 -13.13
CA ASP A 179 -34.05 19.46 -14.21
C ASP A 179 -34.65 18.83 -15.47
N VAL A 180 -34.20 17.63 -15.83
CA VAL A 180 -34.76 16.85 -16.94
C VAL A 180 -36.24 16.53 -16.70
N ALA A 181 -36.61 16.08 -15.50
CA ALA A 181 -38.01 15.78 -15.17
C ALA A 181 -38.91 17.03 -15.19
N SER A 182 -38.38 18.17 -14.70
CA SER A 182 -39.06 19.47 -14.76
C SER A 182 -39.25 19.94 -16.20
N LEU A 183 -38.21 19.84 -17.03
CA LEU A 183 -38.27 20.19 -18.44
C LEU A 183 -39.28 19.32 -19.18
N ASP A 184 -39.27 18.00 -18.96
CA ASP A 184 -40.23 17.06 -19.54
C ASP A 184 -41.68 17.46 -19.20
N SER A 185 -41.94 17.78 -17.93
CA SER A 185 -43.26 18.24 -17.47
C SER A 185 -43.68 19.55 -18.15
N ARG A 186 -42.79 20.55 -18.20
CA ARG A 186 -43.05 21.85 -18.84
C ARG A 186 -43.30 21.72 -20.34
N VAL A 187 -42.52 20.87 -21.02
CA VAL A 187 -42.69 20.60 -22.45
C VAL A 187 -44.04 19.94 -22.70
N ASN A 188 -44.38 18.89 -21.94
CA ASN A 188 -45.67 18.21 -22.08
C ASN A 188 -46.85 19.15 -21.80
N GLU A 189 -46.80 19.95 -20.74
CA GLU A 189 -47.85 20.91 -20.41
C GLU A 189 -47.99 22.00 -21.49
N THR A 190 -46.88 22.59 -21.94
CA THR A 190 -46.88 23.64 -22.95
C THR A 190 -47.36 23.13 -24.30
N LEU A 191 -46.94 21.93 -24.71
CA LEU A 191 -47.37 21.34 -25.97
C LEU A 191 -48.84 20.91 -25.93
N ASN A 192 -49.31 20.33 -24.83
CA ASN A 192 -50.71 19.93 -24.69
C ASN A 192 -51.64 21.15 -24.70
N THR A 193 -51.30 22.21 -23.96
CA THR A 193 -52.10 23.45 -23.92
C THR A 193 -52.11 24.17 -25.27
N LYS A 194 -50.96 24.28 -25.94
CA LYS A 194 -50.90 24.86 -27.30
C LYS A 194 -51.66 24.03 -28.32
N THR A 195 -51.55 22.71 -28.26
CA THR A 195 -52.29 21.79 -29.15
C THR A 195 -53.79 21.96 -28.97
N ALA A 196 -54.29 21.91 -27.73
CA ALA A 196 -55.70 22.10 -27.43
C ALA A 196 -56.22 23.47 -27.89
N SER A 197 -55.45 24.54 -27.69
CA SER A 197 -55.80 25.89 -28.18
C SER A 197 -55.84 25.97 -29.71
N LEU A 198 -54.93 25.28 -30.40
CA LEU A 198 -54.94 25.21 -31.86
C LEU A 198 -56.14 24.41 -32.37
N GLU A 199 -56.49 23.31 -31.72
CA GLU A 199 -57.68 22.49 -32.04
C GLU A 199 -58.97 23.30 -31.88
N GLU A 200 -59.11 24.08 -30.79
CA GLU A 200 -60.25 24.98 -30.58
C GLU A 200 -60.36 26.03 -31.70
N ARG A 201 -59.24 26.68 -32.03
CA ARG A 201 -59.20 27.68 -33.12
C ARG A 201 -59.55 27.05 -34.47
N LEU A 202 -59.10 25.82 -34.72
CA LEU A 202 -59.42 25.09 -35.94
C LEU A 202 -60.93 24.81 -36.04
N SER A 203 -61.54 24.36 -34.94
CA SER A 203 -62.99 24.12 -34.87
C SER A 203 -63.82 25.39 -35.15
N VAL A 204 -63.39 26.55 -34.63
CA VAL A 204 -64.05 27.83 -34.93
C VAL A 204 -63.96 28.18 -36.41
N ILE A 205 -62.79 27.99 -37.03
CA ILE A 205 -62.58 28.26 -38.46
C ILE A 205 -63.46 27.34 -39.31
N GLU A 206 -63.55 26.06 -38.97
CA GLU A 206 -64.43 25.10 -39.65
C GLU A 206 -65.91 25.52 -39.53
N GLY A 207 -66.34 25.98 -38.35
CA GLY A 207 -67.68 26.53 -38.14
C GLY A 207 -67.97 27.73 -39.04
N ILE A 208 -67.07 28.70 -39.10
CA ILE A 208 -67.20 29.89 -39.96
C ILE A 208 -67.27 29.50 -41.44
N GLU A 209 -66.47 28.54 -41.89
CA GLU A 209 -66.48 28.11 -43.29
C GLU A 209 -67.80 27.40 -43.64
N ASN A 210 -68.34 26.58 -42.74
CA ASN A 210 -69.65 25.95 -42.92
C ASN A 210 -70.78 27.01 -43.00
N GLU A 211 -70.76 28.01 -42.12
CA GLU A 211 -71.72 29.13 -42.17
C GLU A 211 -71.60 29.91 -43.49
N ARG A 212 -70.37 30.16 -43.95
CA ARG A 212 -70.11 30.84 -45.23
C ARG A 212 -70.64 30.04 -46.42
N GLN A 213 -70.50 28.72 -46.41
CA GLN A 213 -71.07 27.85 -47.45
C GLN A 213 -72.59 27.86 -47.43
N ALA A 214 -73.20 27.77 -46.25
CA ALA A 214 -74.66 27.87 -46.10
C ALA A 214 -75.20 29.24 -46.58
N ALA A 215 -74.49 30.33 -46.26
CA ALA A 215 -74.84 31.67 -46.72
C ALA A 215 -74.76 31.81 -48.26
N LYS A 216 -73.73 31.22 -48.89
CA LYS A 216 -73.62 31.19 -50.36
C LYS A 216 -74.79 30.43 -50.99
N LEU A 217 -75.17 29.27 -50.44
CA LEU A 217 -76.32 28.51 -50.94
C LEU A 217 -77.64 29.30 -50.77
N ALA A 218 -77.83 29.95 -49.62
CA ALA A 218 -78.99 30.80 -49.38
C ALA A 218 -79.04 32.03 -50.33
N GLU A 219 -77.90 32.63 -50.65
CA GLU A 219 -77.82 33.72 -51.64
C GLU A 219 -78.16 33.22 -53.05
N GLU A 220 -77.71 32.02 -53.44
CA GLU A 220 -78.08 31.39 -54.71
C GLU A 220 -79.58 31.05 -54.78
N GLU A 221 -80.18 30.60 -53.68
CA GLU A 221 -81.64 30.36 -53.59
C GLU A 221 -82.45 31.67 -53.62
N ALA A 222 -82.00 32.71 -52.91
CA ALA A 222 -82.63 34.02 -52.92
C ALA A 222 -82.57 34.69 -54.31
N LYS A 223 -81.52 34.45 -55.10
CA LYS A 223 -81.46 34.88 -56.51
C LYS A 223 -82.44 34.14 -57.42
N LYS A 224 -82.86 32.91 -57.07
CA LYS A 224 -83.90 32.16 -57.81
C LYS A 224 -85.32 32.61 -57.44
N ILE A 225 -85.53 33.18 -56.26
CA ILE A 225 -86.81 33.71 -55.78
C ILE A 225 -86.73 35.24 -55.71
N SER A 226 -86.78 35.94 -56.86
CA SER A 226 -86.81 37.41 -56.90
C SER A 226 -88.06 37.99 -56.19
N PRO A 227 -87.92 38.83 -55.13
CA PRO A 227 -89.02 39.44 -54.39
C PRO A 227 -89.49 40.80 -54.95
N VAL A 228 -89.08 41.19 -56.16
CA VAL A 228 -89.51 42.49 -56.75
C VAL A 228 -91.03 42.53 -56.99
N THR A 229 -91.72 41.39 -57.06
CA THR A 229 -93.18 41.30 -57.19
C THR A 229 -93.94 41.25 -55.85
N GLY A 230 -93.27 41.03 -54.72
CA GLY A 230 -93.94 40.81 -53.41
C GLY A 230 -94.07 42.04 -52.51
N PHE A 231 -93.25 43.07 -52.70
CA PHE A 231 -93.20 44.23 -51.80
C PHE A 231 -94.11 45.41 -52.21
N VAL A 232 -94.69 45.40 -53.42
CA VAL A 232 -95.65 46.45 -53.83
C VAL A 232 -97.04 46.21 -53.23
N THR A 233 -97.39 44.97 -52.87
CA THR A 233 -98.73 44.62 -52.38
C THR A 233 -98.90 44.75 -50.85
N ALA A 234 -97.82 44.94 -50.08
CA ALA A 234 -97.88 45.06 -48.61
C ALA A 234 -97.77 46.52 -48.11
N ALA A 235 -97.34 47.47 -48.95
CA ALA A 235 -97.15 48.87 -48.56
C ALA A 235 -98.43 49.74 -48.62
N GLN A 236 -99.56 49.21 -49.11
CA GLN A 236 -100.85 49.92 -49.11
C GLN A 236 -101.66 49.73 -47.80
N GLY A 237 -101.19 48.92 -46.86
CA GLY A 237 -102.02 48.43 -45.75
C GLY A 237 -101.75 48.97 -44.35
N LEU A 238 -100.59 49.60 -44.05
CA LEU A 238 -100.25 49.98 -42.68
C LEU A 238 -99.53 51.33 -42.60
N ALA A 239 -100.33 52.37 -42.48
CA ALA A 239 -99.92 53.63 -41.88
C ALA A 239 -99.69 53.42 -40.38
N LEU A 240 -98.46 53.65 -39.87
CA LEU A 240 -98.16 54.30 -38.58
C LEU A 240 -96.62 54.36 -38.33
N PRO A 241 -96.07 55.46 -37.76
CA PRO A 241 -94.65 55.82 -37.76
C PRO A 241 -93.87 55.29 -36.54
N ILE A 242 -94.18 54.09 -36.04
CA ILE A 242 -93.58 53.55 -34.80
C ILE A 242 -92.43 52.57 -35.08
N GLY A 243 -92.36 51.99 -36.29
CA GLY A 243 -91.35 51.00 -36.66
C GLY A 243 -89.92 51.53 -36.80
N ALA A 244 -89.73 52.79 -37.22
CA ALA A 244 -88.40 53.37 -37.41
C ALA A 244 -87.68 53.60 -36.07
N VAL A 245 -88.41 53.88 -34.99
CA VAL A 245 -87.83 54.14 -33.66
C VAL A 245 -87.32 52.83 -33.04
N LEU A 246 -88.01 51.71 -33.24
CA LEU A 246 -87.56 50.41 -32.71
C LEU A 246 -86.31 49.90 -33.41
N VAL A 247 -86.18 50.10 -34.73
CA VAL A 247 -84.97 49.68 -35.46
C VAL A 247 -83.76 50.53 -35.07
N VAL A 248 -83.92 51.85 -34.90
CA VAL A 248 -82.84 52.72 -34.44
C VAL A 248 -82.46 52.42 -32.98
N ALA A 249 -83.43 52.16 -32.10
CA ALA A 249 -83.16 51.78 -30.71
C ALA A 249 -82.39 50.45 -30.61
N LEU A 250 -82.70 49.48 -31.47
CA LEU A 250 -82.04 48.17 -31.47
C LEU A 250 -80.57 48.26 -31.95
N VAL A 251 -80.28 49.13 -32.91
CA VAL A 251 -78.91 49.40 -33.39
C VAL A 251 -78.07 50.11 -32.31
N VAL A 252 -78.66 51.05 -31.57
CA VAL A 252 -77.97 51.75 -30.46
C VAL A 252 -77.66 50.80 -29.30
N VAL A 253 -78.58 49.88 -28.96
CA VAL A 253 -78.36 48.87 -27.92
C VAL A 253 -77.25 47.88 -28.31
N LEU A 254 -77.21 47.43 -29.56
CA LEU A 254 -76.14 46.56 -30.07
C LEU A 254 -74.76 47.25 -30.02
N ALA A 255 -74.67 48.54 -30.36
CA ALA A 255 -73.42 49.29 -30.30
C ALA A 255 -72.89 49.45 -28.85
N PHE A 256 -73.78 49.57 -27.86
CA PHE A 256 -73.39 49.70 -26.45
C PHE A 256 -72.87 48.38 -25.86
N ILE A 257 -73.46 47.24 -26.25
CA ILE A 257 -73.03 45.91 -25.78
C ILE A 257 -71.62 45.57 -26.30
N VAL A 258 -71.32 45.87 -27.57
CA VAL A 258 -70.00 45.61 -28.17
C VAL A 258 -68.90 46.46 -27.51
N LYS A 259 -69.20 47.71 -27.11
CA LYS A 259 -68.22 48.58 -26.42
C LYS A 259 -67.91 48.13 -24.99
N SER A 260 -68.86 47.48 -24.31
CA SER A 260 -68.72 47.08 -22.90
C SER A 260 -67.95 45.76 -22.65
N LYS A 261 -67.62 45.00 -23.71
CA LYS A 261 -67.02 43.65 -23.61
C LYS A 261 -65.60 43.52 -24.17
N LEU A 262 -64.93 44.60 -24.51
CA LEU A 262 -63.50 44.56 -24.89
C LEU A 262 -62.63 44.92 -23.68
N PRO A 263 -61.85 43.98 -23.12
CA PRO A 263 -60.81 44.31 -22.15
C PRO A 263 -59.70 45.13 -22.86
N GLU A 264 -59.31 46.24 -22.25
CA GLU A 264 -58.14 47.04 -22.65
C GLU A 264 -56.88 46.18 -22.49
N PHE A 265 -56.35 45.68 -23.60
CA PHE A 265 -55.02 45.06 -23.65
C PHE A 265 -53.95 46.15 -23.67
N THR A 266 -53.59 46.68 -22.51
CA THR A 266 -52.40 47.54 -22.35
C THR A 266 -51.70 47.31 -21.01
N GLU A 267 -51.23 46.10 -20.75
CA GLU A 267 -50.08 45.86 -19.84
C GLU A 267 -49.23 44.75 -20.45
N GLY A 268 -48.16 45.15 -21.15
CA GLY A 268 -47.15 44.22 -21.64
C GLY A 268 -46.24 43.77 -20.49
N ILE A 269 -45.82 42.51 -20.52
CA ILE A 269 -44.97 41.83 -19.53
C ILE A 269 -43.52 42.40 -19.50
N TYR A 270 -43.25 43.49 -20.22
CA TYR A 270 -41.93 44.08 -20.39
C TYR A 270 -41.93 45.51 -19.86
N GLY A 271 -40.98 45.82 -18.97
CA GLY A 271 -40.76 47.19 -18.51
C GLY A 271 -40.29 48.11 -19.65
N PRO A 272 -40.43 49.43 -19.52
CA PRO A 272 -40.00 50.38 -20.54
C PRO A 272 -38.47 50.49 -20.68
N GLU A 273 -37.72 49.92 -19.74
CA GLU A 273 -36.26 49.96 -19.71
C GLU A 273 -35.66 48.82 -20.54
N LYS A 274 -34.59 49.15 -21.25
CA LYS A 274 -33.83 48.23 -22.10
C LYS A 274 -32.39 48.22 -21.63
N ASP A 275 -31.76 47.06 -21.72
CA ASP A 275 -30.34 46.92 -21.39
C ASP A 275 -29.43 47.61 -22.43
N GLU A 276 -28.12 47.57 -22.18
CA GLU A 276 -27.06 48.09 -23.08
C GLU A 276 -27.02 47.41 -24.46
N HIS A 277 -27.81 46.36 -24.66
CA HIS A 277 -28.00 45.64 -25.92
C HIS A 277 -29.41 45.79 -26.50
N ASN A 278 -30.19 46.74 -25.96
CA ASN A 278 -31.52 47.14 -26.43
C ASN A 278 -32.59 46.03 -26.32
N LEU A 279 -32.41 45.08 -25.40
CA LEU A 279 -33.36 44.01 -25.08
C LEU A 279 -34.25 44.42 -23.89
N PRO A 280 -35.54 44.03 -23.89
CA PRO A 280 -36.46 44.40 -22.82
C PRO A 280 -36.19 43.60 -21.53
N VAL A 281 -36.01 44.30 -20.41
CA VAL A 281 -35.68 43.69 -19.12
C VAL A 281 -36.96 43.20 -18.42
N SER A 282 -36.96 41.96 -17.92
CA SER A 282 -38.10 41.40 -17.19
C SER A 282 -38.02 41.80 -15.71
N TYR A 283 -39.15 42.23 -15.13
CA TYR A 283 -39.24 42.66 -13.72
C TYR A 283 -38.84 41.61 -12.68
N LYS A 284 -38.54 40.36 -13.09
CA LYS A 284 -38.17 39.28 -12.17
C LYS A 284 -36.66 39.09 -11.99
N ASP A 285 -35.83 39.74 -12.80
CA ASP A 285 -34.38 39.49 -12.79
C ASP A 285 -33.60 40.45 -11.87
N GLU A 286 -34.13 41.64 -11.58
CA GLU A 286 -33.44 42.65 -10.76
C GLU A 286 -33.39 42.27 -9.27
N ALA A 287 -34.42 41.58 -8.76
CA ALA A 287 -34.44 41.09 -7.38
C ALA A 287 -33.46 39.94 -7.10
N ILE A 288 -33.06 39.19 -8.14
CA ILE A 288 -32.13 38.06 -8.02
C ILE A 288 -30.68 38.54 -8.14
N ALA A 289 -30.43 39.61 -8.91
CA ALA A 289 -29.10 40.18 -9.06
C ALA A 289 -28.56 40.78 -7.75
N ASP A 290 -29.41 41.47 -6.96
CA ASP A 290 -29.01 42.07 -5.67
C ASP A 290 -28.76 41.01 -4.56
N GLU A 291 -29.37 39.82 -4.67
CA GLU A 291 -29.14 38.71 -3.75
C GLU A 291 -27.80 37.99 -4.03
N ILE A 292 -27.35 37.99 -5.29
CA ILE A 292 -26.06 37.36 -5.68
C ILE A 292 -24.86 38.26 -5.32
N VAL A 293 -25.01 39.59 -5.35
CA VAL A 293 -23.91 40.52 -5.03
C VAL A 293 -23.69 40.69 -3.52
N SER A 294 -24.72 40.48 -2.69
CA SER A 294 -24.64 40.64 -1.22
C SER A 294 -24.31 39.35 -0.45
N GLY A 295 -24.47 38.17 -1.06
CA GLY A 295 -24.23 36.86 -0.46
C GLY A 295 -22.80 36.34 -0.68
N GLY A 296 -21.85 36.77 0.14
CA GLY A 296 -20.43 36.42 0.03
C GLY A 296 -20.11 34.92 0.04
N LYS A 297 -19.59 34.40 -1.09
CA LYS A 297 -18.80 33.15 -1.16
C LYS A 297 -17.67 33.14 -2.20
N TRP A 298 -17.53 34.18 -3.02
CA TRP A 298 -16.50 34.23 -4.07
C TRP A 298 -15.55 35.41 -3.86
N LYS A 299 -14.65 35.28 -2.89
CA LYS A 299 -13.50 36.19 -2.76
C LYS A 299 -12.28 35.47 -3.34
N PHE A 300 -11.82 35.91 -4.52
CA PHE A 300 -10.60 35.36 -5.13
C PHE A 300 -9.38 35.83 -4.33
N PRO A 301 -8.44 34.94 -3.97
CA PRO A 301 -7.19 35.35 -3.34
C PRO A 301 -6.29 36.07 -4.35
N GLU A 302 -5.86 37.27 -4.00
CA GLU A 302 -4.77 37.97 -4.68
C GLU A 302 -3.48 37.15 -4.52
N ARG A 303 -2.77 36.91 -5.63
CA ARG A 303 -1.46 36.25 -5.61
C ARG A 303 -0.38 37.31 -5.40
N ASP A 304 0.37 37.18 -4.33
CA ASP A 304 1.73 37.71 -4.18
C ASP A 304 2.75 36.72 -4.79
#